data_AF-A0A818DB26-F1
#
_entry.id   AF-A0A818DB26-F1
#
_cell.length_a   1.000
_cell.length_b   1.000
_cell.length_c   1.000
_cell.angle_alpha   90.00
_cell.angle_beta   90.00
_cell.angle_gamma   90.00
#
_symmetry.space_group_name_H-M   'P 1'
#
loop_
_entity.id
_entity.type
_entity.pdbx_description
1 polymer ?
#
loop_
_entity_poly.entity_id
_entity_poly.type
_entity_poly.pdbx_seq_one_letter_code
_entity_poly.pdbx_strand_id
1 'polypeptide(L)'
;MSENNISQVEQIRDSTLTRDFLKQTYETTGKYLHANHDFLILPPDERFVLLRHAAENVQCLSIIFVWNQSKLYTHRSFMKTCNYLYGEQLVNMVRHAMKFIDPDLVLVKLAASLFAFSNSLLIVRPNYTMNSSSISTIFRIQSSYAEVTWKYLVYRYGYYQAVLRFNNLIQCLMTATNITSKSLNAHIHTNDMESLVEQTEISLFLDDIEQINSDVV
;
A
#
# COMPACT_ATOMS: atom_id res chain seq x y z
N MET A 1 40.14 14.89 10.14
CA MET A 1 39.15 14.53 11.19
C MET A 1 37.75 15.06 10.85
N SER A 2 37.37 15.17 9.56
CA SER A 2 36.20 15.95 9.12
C SER A 2 35.24 15.26 8.16
N GLU A 3 35.58 14.11 7.54
CA GLU A 3 34.66 13.40 6.63
C GLU A 3 33.90 12.26 7.33
N ASN A 4 34.54 11.52 8.26
CA ASN A 4 33.87 10.44 9.01
C ASN A 4 32.78 10.91 9.97
N ASN A 5 32.88 12.14 10.50
CA ASN A 5 31.86 12.67 11.41
C ASN A 5 30.62 13.18 10.65
N ILE A 6 30.76 13.59 9.39
CA ILE A 6 29.63 14.04 8.57
C ILE A 6 28.82 12.83 8.09
N SER A 7 29.48 11.74 7.65
CA SER A 7 28.79 10.52 7.24
C SER A 7 28.04 9.84 8.39
N GLN A 8 28.60 9.85 9.61
CA GLN A 8 27.93 9.30 10.79
C GLN A 8 26.71 10.14 11.20
N VAL A 9 26.79 11.48 11.13
CA VAL A 9 25.65 12.35 11.47
C VAL A 9 24.53 12.25 10.43
N GLU A 10 24.86 12.13 9.15
CA GLU A 10 23.86 11.87 8.09
C GLU A 10 23.21 10.49 8.27
N GLN A 11 23.99 9.46 8.58
CA GLN A 11 23.47 8.10 8.81
C GLN A 11 22.57 8.00 10.05
N ILE A 12 22.89 8.70 11.15
CA ILE A 12 22.05 8.79 12.36
C ILE A 12 20.77 9.59 12.10
N ARG A 13 20.86 10.65 11.30
CA ARG A 13 19.69 11.46 10.94
C ARG A 13 18.72 10.68 10.04
N ASP A 14 19.26 9.93 9.08
CA ASP A 14 18.46 9.08 8.18
C ASP A 14 17.82 7.91 8.94
N SER A 15 18.50 7.33 9.94
CA SER A 15 17.90 6.29 10.79
C SER A 15 16.76 6.83 11.66
N THR A 16 16.90 8.04 12.20
CA THR A 16 15.87 8.70 13.02
C THR A 16 14.62 9.00 12.18
N LEU A 17 14.81 9.59 10.99
CA LEU A 17 13.71 9.88 10.07
C LEU A 17 12.97 8.62 9.62
N THR A 18 13.71 7.55 9.34
CA THR A 18 13.12 6.26 8.95
C THR A 18 12.29 5.68 10.08
N ARG A 19 12.80 5.69 11.32
CA ARG A 19 12.08 5.21 12.50
C ARG A 19 10.80 6.01 12.76
N ASP A 20 10.88 7.34 12.72
CA ASP A 20 9.73 8.21 12.93
C ASP A 20 8.65 8.00 11.85
N PHE A 21 9.07 7.84 10.59
CA PHE A 21 8.17 7.53 9.48
C PHE A 21 7.49 6.17 9.66
N LEU A 22 8.23 5.14 10.04
CA LEU A 22 7.68 3.80 10.30
C LEU A 22 6.68 3.83 11.47
N LYS A 23 7.04 4.49 12.57
CA LYS A 23 6.16 4.65 13.74
C LYS A 23 4.87 5.37 13.35
N GLN A 24 4.97 6.49 12.65
CA GLN A 24 3.80 7.25 12.20
C GLN A 24 2.93 6.43 11.25
N THR A 25 3.54 5.67 10.33
CA THR A 25 2.83 4.78 9.40
C THR A 25 2.09 3.69 10.15
N TYR A 26 2.75 3.05 11.12
CA TYR A 26 2.17 2.02 11.98
C TYR A 26 0.99 2.55 12.79
N GLU A 27 1.17 3.67 13.50
CA GLU A 27 0.11 4.27 14.32
C GLU A 27 -1.08 4.73 13.48
N THR A 28 -0.83 5.34 12.33
CA THR A 28 -1.89 5.84 11.44
C THR A 28 -2.67 4.68 10.82
N THR A 29 -1.96 3.66 10.33
CA THR A 29 -2.58 2.45 9.77
C THR A 29 -3.36 1.71 10.85
N GLY A 30 -2.79 1.57 12.05
CA GLY A 30 -3.46 0.97 13.20
C GLY A 30 -4.76 1.67 13.54
N LYS A 31 -4.74 3.00 13.70
CA LYS A 31 -5.96 3.80 13.97
C LYS A 31 -7.02 3.61 12.88
N TYR A 32 -6.61 3.60 11.62
CA TYR A 32 -7.51 3.38 10.49
C TYR A 32 -8.17 2.00 10.52
N LEU A 33 -7.39 0.94 10.77
CA LEU A 33 -7.91 -0.44 10.85
C LEU A 33 -8.87 -0.63 12.03
N HIS A 34 -8.56 -0.04 13.19
CA HIS A 34 -9.44 -0.11 14.37
C HIS A 34 -10.73 0.68 14.19
N ALA A 35 -10.73 1.74 13.37
CA ALA A 35 -11.94 2.50 13.05
C ALA A 35 -12.79 1.85 11.94
N ASN A 36 -12.26 0.86 11.21
CA ASN A 36 -12.96 0.24 10.10
C ASN A 36 -13.81 -0.95 10.57
N HIS A 37 -15.10 -0.70 10.82
CA HIS A 37 -16.05 -1.73 11.24
C HIS A 37 -16.16 -2.90 10.24
N ASP A 38 -16.09 -2.63 8.93
CA ASP A 38 -16.16 -3.69 7.92
C ASP A 38 -15.02 -4.70 8.06
N PHE A 39 -13.81 -4.20 8.33
CA PHE A 39 -12.63 -5.03 8.59
C PHE A 39 -12.78 -5.82 9.91
N LEU A 40 -13.32 -5.18 10.95
CA LEU A 40 -13.49 -5.81 12.26
C LEU A 40 -14.60 -6.88 12.32
N ILE A 41 -15.50 -6.94 11.34
CA ILE A 41 -16.50 -8.01 11.27
C ILE A 41 -15.87 -9.36 10.90
N LEU A 42 -14.69 -9.36 10.26
CA LEU A 42 -14.02 -10.59 9.86
C LEU A 42 -13.39 -11.33 11.05
N PRO A 43 -13.22 -12.66 10.98
CA PRO A 43 -12.46 -13.41 11.98
C PRO A 43 -11.00 -12.94 12.09
N PRO A 44 -10.37 -12.96 13.28
CA PRO A 44 -9.01 -12.47 13.47
C PRO A 44 -7.96 -13.07 12.51
N ASP A 45 -7.99 -14.37 12.28
CA ASP A 45 -7.04 -15.06 11.40
C ASP A 45 -7.14 -14.58 9.94
N GLU A 46 -8.35 -14.20 9.52
CA GLU A 46 -8.63 -13.75 8.17
C GLU A 46 -8.34 -12.26 7.98
N ARG A 47 -8.45 -11.47 9.05
CA ARG A 47 -8.05 -10.05 9.06
C ARG A 47 -6.58 -9.89 8.67
N PHE A 48 -5.70 -10.74 9.20
CA PHE A 48 -4.27 -10.65 8.89
C PHE A 48 -3.99 -10.91 7.41
N VAL A 49 -4.61 -11.96 6.84
CA VAL A 49 -4.41 -12.28 5.42
C VAL A 49 -4.99 -11.19 4.52
N LEU A 50 -6.20 -10.73 4.84
CA LEU A 50 -6.81 -9.63 4.11
C LEU A 50 -5.98 -8.36 4.23
N LEU A 51 -5.44 -8.04 5.41
CA LEU A 51 -4.62 -6.86 5.63
C LEU A 51 -3.36 -6.89 4.77
N ARG A 52 -2.65 -8.03 4.72
CA ARG A 52 -1.46 -8.16 3.87
C ARG A 52 -1.79 -7.89 2.41
N HIS A 53 -2.88 -8.49 1.91
CA HIS A 53 -3.30 -8.28 0.53
C HIS A 53 -3.79 -6.84 0.27
N ALA A 54 -4.56 -6.28 1.21
CA ALA A 54 -5.01 -4.91 1.14
C ALA A 54 -3.83 -3.94 1.12
N ALA A 55 -2.78 -4.19 1.91
CA ALA A 55 -1.57 -3.39 1.92
C ALA A 55 -0.88 -3.41 0.54
N GLU A 56 -0.68 -4.58 -0.07
CA GLU A 56 -0.08 -4.71 -1.41
C GLU A 56 -0.90 -3.94 -2.47
N ASN A 57 -2.22 -4.09 -2.46
CA ASN A 57 -3.13 -3.44 -3.39
C ASN A 57 -3.19 -1.91 -3.21
N VAL A 58 -3.38 -1.47 -1.97
CA VAL A 58 -3.47 -0.04 -1.63
C VAL A 58 -2.12 0.64 -1.85
N GLN A 59 -1.00 -0.02 -1.57
CA GLN A 59 0.33 0.50 -1.86
C GLN A 59 0.51 0.75 -3.36
N CYS A 60 0.14 -0.20 -4.22
CA CYS A 60 0.23 -0.02 -5.66
C CYS A 60 -0.58 1.19 -6.13
N LEU A 61 -1.84 1.31 -5.70
CA LEU A 61 -2.70 2.44 -6.03
C LEU A 61 -2.14 3.77 -5.50
N SER A 62 -1.58 3.75 -4.28
CA SER A 62 -0.97 4.92 -3.64
C SER A 62 0.25 5.40 -4.42
N ILE A 63 1.11 4.49 -4.89
CA ILE A 63 2.27 4.83 -5.73
C ILE A 63 1.80 5.49 -7.03
N ILE A 64 0.82 4.90 -7.72
CA ILE A 64 0.26 5.45 -8.96
C ILE A 64 -0.30 6.86 -8.72
N PHE A 65 -1.07 7.05 -7.65
CA PHE A 65 -1.64 8.34 -7.29
C PHE A 65 -0.57 9.39 -6.95
N VAL A 66 0.36 9.04 -6.05
CA VAL A 66 1.44 9.95 -5.62
C VAL A 66 2.29 10.34 -6.81
N TRP A 67 2.72 9.41 -7.66
CA TRP A 67 3.53 9.71 -8.84
C TRP A 67 2.78 10.61 -9.83
N ASN A 68 1.47 10.41 -10.01
CA ASN A 68 0.68 11.25 -10.89
C ASN A 68 0.48 12.67 -10.34
N GLN A 69 0.22 12.81 -9.03
CA GLN A 69 -0.02 14.09 -8.38
C GLN A 69 1.25 14.93 -8.26
N SER A 70 2.35 14.30 -7.82
CA SER A 70 3.66 14.94 -7.68
C SER A 70 4.39 15.12 -9.01
N LYS A 71 3.86 14.58 -10.11
CA LYS A 71 4.52 14.57 -11.43
C LYS A 71 5.91 13.95 -11.40
N LEU A 72 6.18 13.00 -10.50
CA LEU A 72 7.49 12.32 -10.41
C LEU A 72 7.94 11.72 -11.75
N TYR A 73 7.00 11.27 -12.58
CA TYR A 73 7.29 10.71 -13.90
C TYR A 73 7.90 11.70 -14.90
N THR A 74 7.81 13.01 -14.67
CA THR A 74 8.44 14.02 -15.53
C THR A 74 9.92 14.22 -15.19
N HIS A 75 10.37 13.76 -14.01
CA HIS A 75 11.76 13.87 -13.60
C HIS A 75 12.61 12.76 -14.22
N ARG A 76 13.48 13.14 -15.17
CA ARG A 76 14.34 12.19 -15.90
C ARG A 76 15.22 11.35 -14.97
N SER A 77 15.82 11.96 -13.95
CA SER A 77 16.67 11.26 -12.98
C SER A 77 15.89 10.19 -12.21
N PHE A 78 14.69 10.56 -11.72
CA PHE A 78 13.79 9.63 -11.03
C PHE A 78 13.43 8.45 -11.94
N MET A 79 13.01 8.71 -13.17
CA MET A 79 12.63 7.66 -14.13
C MET A 79 13.81 6.76 -14.52
N LYS A 80 15.02 7.31 -14.64
CA LYS A 80 16.23 6.52 -14.89
C LYS A 80 16.51 5.56 -13.73
N THR A 81 16.42 6.05 -12.49
CA THR A 81 16.60 5.21 -11.29
C THR A 81 15.51 4.14 -11.19
N CYS A 82 14.25 4.48 -11.41
CA CYS A 82 13.16 3.49 -11.41
C CYS A 82 13.34 2.43 -12.50
N ASN A 83 13.72 2.82 -13.72
CA ASN A 83 13.98 1.86 -14.80
C ASN A 83 15.15 0.93 -14.46
N TYR A 84 16.20 1.44 -13.83
CA TYR A 84 17.34 0.66 -13.38
C TYR A 84 16.94 -0.36 -12.29
N LEU A 85 16.20 0.08 -11.28
CA LEU A 85 15.81 -0.76 -10.14
C LEU A 85 14.72 -1.78 -10.52
N TYR A 86 13.66 -1.33 -11.18
CA TYR A 86 12.43 -2.10 -11.39
C TYR A 86 12.25 -2.66 -12.80
N GLY A 87 13.12 -2.27 -13.73
CA GLY A 87 12.98 -2.58 -15.14
C GLY A 87 11.97 -1.69 -15.86
N GLU A 88 12.27 -1.42 -17.12
CA GLU A 88 11.46 -0.53 -17.96
C GLU A 88 10.01 -1.01 -18.12
N GLN A 89 9.80 -2.33 -18.16
CA GLN A 89 8.48 -2.92 -18.33
C GLN A 89 7.52 -2.52 -17.20
N LEU A 90 7.96 -2.65 -15.93
CA LEU A 90 7.14 -2.31 -14.76
C LEU A 90 6.86 -0.81 -14.71
N VAL A 91 7.90 0.00 -14.95
CA VAL A 91 7.77 1.46 -14.96
C VAL A 91 6.81 1.94 -16.06
N ASN A 92 6.83 1.31 -17.23
CA ASN A 92 5.89 1.62 -18.31
C ASN A 92 4.45 1.24 -17.94
N MET A 93 4.24 0.13 -17.22
CA MET A 93 2.90 -0.23 -16.70
C MET A 93 2.39 0.79 -15.67
N VAL A 94 3.23 1.23 -14.73
CA VAL A 94 2.86 2.30 -13.78
C VAL A 94 2.51 3.60 -14.54
N ARG A 95 3.29 3.96 -15.56
CA ARG A 95 2.99 5.13 -16.41
C ARG A 95 1.69 5.00 -17.17
N HIS A 96 1.36 3.80 -17.62
CA HIS A 96 0.07 3.53 -18.25
C HIS A 96 -1.09 3.67 -17.25
N ALA A 97 -0.94 3.13 -16.04
CA ALA A 97 -1.95 3.22 -14.97
C ALA A 97 -2.29 4.67 -14.58
N MET A 98 -1.29 5.56 -14.58
CA MET A 98 -1.48 6.99 -14.27
C MET A 98 -2.44 7.72 -15.23
N LYS A 99 -2.76 7.16 -16.41
CA LYS A 99 -3.76 7.72 -17.32
C LYS A 99 -5.19 7.55 -16.82
N PHE A 100 -5.42 6.60 -15.93
CA PHE A 100 -6.75 6.21 -15.46
C PHE A 100 -7.05 6.67 -14.04
N ILE A 101 -6.02 7.01 -13.26
CA ILE A 101 -6.21 7.48 -11.89
C ILE A 101 -6.93 8.84 -11.89
N ASP A 102 -8.00 8.93 -11.11
CA ASP A 102 -8.77 10.16 -10.99
C ASP A 102 -8.04 11.17 -10.07
N PRO A 103 -8.06 12.47 -10.39
CA PRO A 103 -7.52 13.48 -9.49
C PRO A 103 -8.35 13.68 -8.21
N ASP A 104 -9.63 13.26 -8.18
CA ASP A 104 -10.46 13.38 -6.99
C ASP A 104 -10.01 12.39 -5.89
N LEU A 105 -9.48 12.95 -4.80
CA LEU A 105 -9.01 12.20 -3.65
C LEU A 105 -10.10 11.33 -3.00
N VAL A 106 -11.37 11.76 -3.02
CA VAL A 106 -12.48 10.95 -2.49
C VAL A 106 -12.66 9.69 -3.33
N LEU A 107 -12.58 9.83 -4.66
CA LEU A 107 -12.70 8.68 -5.56
C LEU A 107 -11.50 7.73 -5.42
N VAL A 108 -10.30 8.28 -5.21
CA VAL A 108 -9.09 7.47 -4.95
C VAL A 108 -9.21 6.69 -3.64
N LYS A 109 -9.74 7.32 -2.57
CA LYS A 109 -10.01 6.62 -1.30
C LYS A 109 -11.04 5.50 -1.47
N LEU A 110 -12.13 5.75 -2.20
CA LEU A 110 -13.14 4.74 -2.51
C LEU A 110 -12.57 3.60 -3.37
N ALA A 111 -11.72 3.93 -4.35
CA ALA A 111 -10.99 2.94 -5.15
C ALA A 111 -10.05 2.10 -4.28
N ALA A 112 -9.34 2.72 -3.33
CA ALA A 112 -8.48 2.02 -2.39
C ALA A 112 -9.28 1.05 -1.51
N SER A 113 -10.45 1.46 -1.01
CA SER A 113 -11.35 0.58 -0.25
C SER A 113 -11.85 -0.59 -1.10
N LEU A 114 -12.32 -0.33 -2.33
CA LEU A 114 -12.72 -1.38 -3.27
C LEU A 114 -11.59 -2.37 -3.52
N PHE A 115 -10.38 -1.86 -3.71
CA PHE A 115 -9.23 -2.69 -4.07
C PHE A 115 -8.67 -3.47 -2.88
N ALA A 116 -8.70 -2.88 -1.68
CA ALA A 116 -8.31 -3.52 -0.43
C ALA A 116 -9.13 -4.79 -0.17
N PHE A 117 -10.44 -4.71 -0.40
CA PHE A 117 -11.32 -5.85 -0.21
C PHE A 117 -11.40 -6.76 -1.43
N SER A 118 -10.86 -6.39 -2.61
CA SER A 118 -11.03 -7.15 -3.85
C SER A 118 -10.47 -8.58 -3.76
N ASN A 119 -11.17 -9.54 -4.39
CA ASN A 119 -10.78 -10.96 -4.40
C ASN A 119 -9.62 -11.28 -5.35
N SER A 120 -8.76 -10.32 -5.69
CA SER A 120 -7.52 -10.61 -6.45
C SER A 120 -6.62 -11.61 -5.72
N LEU A 121 -6.82 -11.80 -4.41
CA LEU A 121 -6.26 -12.87 -3.58
C LEU A 121 -6.34 -14.26 -4.24
N LEU A 122 -7.49 -14.63 -4.83
CA LEU A 122 -7.68 -15.96 -5.44
C LEU A 122 -6.96 -16.08 -6.79
N ILE A 123 -6.77 -14.96 -7.49
CA ILE A 123 -6.05 -14.92 -8.77
C ILE A 123 -4.54 -14.99 -8.54
N VAL A 124 -4.06 -14.34 -7.47
CA VAL A 124 -2.62 -14.23 -7.15
C VAL A 124 -2.11 -15.42 -6.32
N ARG A 125 -2.96 -16.06 -5.50
CA ARG A 125 -2.60 -17.22 -4.65
C ARG A 125 -3.67 -18.33 -4.69
N PRO A 126 -3.63 -19.22 -5.69
CA PRO A 126 -4.65 -20.28 -5.87
C PRO A 126 -4.69 -21.32 -4.73
N ASN A 127 -3.64 -21.40 -3.90
CA ASN A 127 -3.56 -22.35 -2.78
C ASN A 127 -4.16 -21.83 -1.47
N TYR A 128 -4.74 -20.62 -1.45
CA TYR A 128 -5.33 -20.06 -0.23
C TYR A 128 -6.80 -20.49 -0.09
N THR A 129 -7.09 -21.31 0.92
CA THR A 129 -8.46 -21.70 1.27
C THR A 129 -9.03 -20.73 2.30
N MET A 130 -9.90 -19.82 1.86
CA MET A 130 -10.64 -18.93 2.75
C MET A 130 -11.96 -19.58 3.17
N ASN A 131 -12.42 -19.34 4.39
CA ASN A 131 -13.71 -19.84 4.84
C ASN A 131 -14.84 -19.24 3.98
N SER A 132 -15.80 -20.06 3.56
CA SER A 132 -16.92 -19.63 2.70
C SER A 132 -17.76 -18.51 3.33
N SER A 133 -17.89 -18.49 4.65
CA SER A 133 -18.59 -17.43 5.40
C SER A 133 -17.90 -16.07 5.29
N SER A 134 -16.58 -16.06 5.26
CA SER A 134 -15.78 -14.84 5.15
C SER A 134 -15.69 -14.33 3.73
N ILE A 135 -15.67 -15.22 2.73
CA ILE A 135 -15.81 -14.84 1.31
C ILE A 135 -17.13 -14.10 1.09
N SER A 136 -18.24 -14.61 1.64
CA SER A 136 -19.55 -13.95 1.56
C SER A 136 -19.53 -12.57 2.21
N THR A 137 -18.90 -12.46 3.38
CA THR A 137 -18.76 -11.19 4.11
C THR A 137 -17.94 -10.17 3.32
N ILE A 138 -16.80 -10.59 2.75
CA ILE A 138 -15.95 -9.74 1.92
C ILE A 138 -16.69 -9.27 0.67
N PHE A 139 -17.42 -10.17 0.00
CA PHE A 139 -18.21 -9.80 -1.18
C PHE A 139 -19.30 -8.76 -0.85
N ARG A 140 -19.94 -8.89 0.32
CA ARG A 140 -20.91 -7.90 0.80
C ARG A 140 -20.25 -6.53 1.07
N ILE A 141 -19.06 -6.53 1.68
CA ILE A 141 -18.30 -5.30 1.92
C ILE A 141 -17.90 -4.64 0.60
N GLN A 142 -17.33 -5.40 -0.35
CA GLN A 142 -16.99 -4.92 -1.68
C GLN A 142 -18.21 -4.31 -2.40
N SER A 143 -19.36 -5.00 -2.35
CA SER A 143 -20.59 -4.54 -2.99
C SER A 143 -21.07 -3.21 -2.40
N SER A 144 -20.95 -3.05 -1.08
CA SER A 144 -21.29 -1.81 -0.38
C SER A 144 -20.39 -0.65 -0.82
N TYR A 145 -19.07 -0.87 -0.92
CA TYR A 145 -18.15 0.15 -1.43
C TYR A 145 -18.39 0.46 -2.91
N ALA A 146 -18.76 -0.53 -3.73
CA ALA A 146 -19.09 -0.32 -5.15
C ALA A 146 -20.33 0.55 -5.29
N GLU A 147 -21.36 0.29 -4.48
CA GLU A 147 -22.59 1.08 -4.45
C GLU A 147 -22.33 2.52 -4.00
N VAL A 148 -21.56 2.72 -2.92
CA VAL A 148 -21.19 4.07 -2.44
C VAL A 148 -20.39 4.82 -3.51
N THR A 149 -19.45 4.14 -4.17
CA THR A 149 -18.66 4.71 -5.27
C THR A 149 -19.55 5.14 -6.43
N TRP A 150 -20.48 4.28 -6.83
CA TRP A 150 -21.42 4.57 -7.90
C TRP A 150 -22.33 5.75 -7.55
N LYS A 151 -22.92 5.76 -6.34
CA LYS A 151 -23.75 6.87 -5.85
C LYS A 151 -22.98 8.17 -5.81
N TYR A 152 -21.74 8.16 -5.30
CA TYR A 152 -20.86 9.32 -5.29
C TYR A 152 -20.65 9.87 -6.70
N LEU A 153 -20.31 9.00 -7.66
CA LEU A 153 -20.07 9.39 -9.04
C LEU A 153 -21.30 10.00 -9.71
N VAL A 154 -22.46 9.35 -9.58
CA VAL A 154 -23.72 9.83 -10.15
C VAL A 154 -24.13 11.17 -9.53
N TYR A 155 -24.03 11.30 -8.21
CA TYR A 155 -24.40 12.54 -7.51
C TYR A 155 -23.46 13.70 -7.84
N ARG A 156 -22.14 13.44 -7.92
CA ARG A 156 -21.13 14.49 -8.09
C ARG A 156 -20.94 14.91 -9.54
N TYR A 157 -21.03 13.99 -10.49
CA TYR A 157 -20.64 14.22 -11.89
C TYR A 157 -21.78 13.99 -12.90
N GLY A 158 -22.92 13.46 -12.48
CA GLY A 158 -24.00 13.05 -13.37
C GLY A 158 -23.70 11.74 -14.11
N TYR A 159 -24.73 11.16 -14.71
CA TYR A 159 -24.71 9.79 -15.23
C TYR A 159 -23.59 9.52 -16.25
N TYR A 160 -23.45 10.37 -17.27
CA TYR A 160 -22.48 10.13 -18.35
C TYR A 160 -21.02 10.14 -17.84
N GLN A 161 -20.66 11.15 -17.05
CA GLN A 161 -19.31 11.25 -16.47
C GLN A 161 -19.08 10.17 -15.41
N ALA A 162 -20.12 9.77 -14.67
CA ALA A 162 -20.04 8.67 -13.72
C ALA A 162 -19.62 7.36 -14.42
N VAL A 163 -20.23 7.03 -15.56
CA VAL A 163 -19.86 5.83 -16.34
C VAL A 163 -18.40 5.89 -16.79
N LEU A 164 -17.96 7.01 -17.36
CA LEU A 164 -16.58 7.17 -17.83
C LEU A 164 -15.56 7.04 -16.68
N ARG A 165 -15.81 7.72 -15.57
CA ARG A 165 -14.92 7.69 -14.39
C ARG A 165 -14.92 6.33 -13.71
N PHE A 166 -16.07 5.66 -13.63
CA PHE A 166 -16.14 4.30 -13.11
C PHE A 166 -15.37 3.31 -13.98
N ASN A 167 -15.46 3.43 -15.30
CA ASN A 167 -14.66 2.61 -16.22
C ASN A 167 -13.16 2.88 -16.05
N ASN A 168 -12.73 4.14 -15.93
CA ASN A 168 -11.33 4.48 -15.66
C ASN A 168 -10.86 3.89 -14.33
N LEU A 169 -11.69 3.94 -13.27
CA LEU A 169 -11.39 3.32 -12.00
C LEU A 169 -11.15 1.81 -12.16
N ILE A 170 -12.03 1.09 -12.86
CA ILE A 170 -11.85 -0.34 -13.14
C ILE A 170 -10.53 -0.61 -13.91
N GLN A 171 -10.24 0.17 -14.95
CA GLN A 171 -8.99 0.05 -15.72
C GLN A 171 -7.74 0.30 -14.84
N CYS A 172 -7.83 1.27 -13.94
CA CYS A 172 -6.79 1.55 -12.96
C CYS A 172 -6.56 0.36 -12.03
N LEU A 173 -7.63 -0.22 -11.48
CA LEU A 173 -7.54 -1.38 -10.58
C LEU A 173 -6.97 -2.62 -11.29
N MET A 174 -7.44 -2.91 -12.51
CA MET A 174 -6.91 -4.02 -13.32
C MET A 174 -5.43 -3.86 -13.65
N THR A 175 -5.02 -2.63 -14.00
CA THR A 175 -3.61 -2.33 -14.26
C THR A 175 -2.77 -2.46 -12.98
N ALA A 176 -3.30 -2.01 -11.83
CA ALA A 176 -2.65 -2.16 -10.54
C ALA A 176 -2.47 -3.64 -10.17
N THR A 177 -3.47 -4.50 -10.37
CA THR A 177 -3.33 -5.95 -10.15
C THR A 177 -2.21 -6.55 -11.00
N ASN A 178 -2.11 -6.15 -12.27
CA ASN A 178 -1.04 -6.61 -13.16
C ASN A 178 0.36 -6.13 -12.70
N ILE A 179 0.45 -4.90 -12.20
CA ILE A 179 1.68 -4.35 -11.62
C ILE A 179 2.08 -5.16 -10.39
N THR A 180 1.16 -5.36 -9.44
CA THR A 180 1.41 -6.13 -8.20
C THR A 180 1.85 -7.56 -8.51
N SER A 181 1.18 -8.23 -9.44
CA SER A 181 1.55 -9.59 -9.86
C SER A 181 2.98 -9.66 -10.42
N LYS A 182 3.39 -8.67 -11.21
CA LYS A 182 4.75 -8.63 -11.76
C LYS A 182 5.80 -8.17 -10.75
N SER A 183 5.47 -7.26 -9.84
CA SER A 183 6.39 -6.78 -8.81
C SER A 183 6.72 -7.88 -7.80
N LEU A 184 5.76 -8.75 -7.46
CA LEU A 184 6.00 -9.90 -6.59
C LEU A 184 7.08 -10.84 -7.14
N ASN A 185 7.22 -10.95 -8.46
CA ASN A 185 8.24 -11.79 -9.08
C ASN A 185 9.63 -11.13 -9.07
N ALA A 186 9.72 -9.81 -8.89
CA ALA A 186 10.97 -9.08 -9.07
C ALA A 186 11.95 -9.20 -7.89
N HIS A 187 11.50 -9.53 -6.67
CA HIS A 187 12.33 -9.75 -5.46
C HIS A 187 13.35 -8.64 -5.11
N ILE A 188 13.24 -7.45 -5.71
CA ILE A 188 14.27 -6.38 -5.63
C ILE A 188 14.53 -5.92 -4.19
N HIS A 189 13.51 -5.96 -3.33
CA HIS A 189 13.55 -5.38 -1.98
C HIS A 189 13.39 -6.42 -0.86
N THR A 190 13.41 -7.72 -1.18
CA THR A 190 13.22 -8.76 -0.16
C THR A 190 14.35 -8.71 0.87
N ASN A 191 15.60 -8.58 0.41
CA ASN A 191 16.77 -8.50 1.27
C ASN A 191 16.79 -7.22 2.13
N ASP A 192 16.33 -6.10 1.57
CA ASP A 192 16.27 -4.81 2.29
C ASP A 192 15.24 -4.86 3.42
N MET A 193 14.10 -5.53 3.19
CA MET A 193 13.05 -5.72 4.20
C MET A 193 13.48 -6.69 5.29
N GLU A 194 14.14 -7.79 4.94
CA GLU A 194 14.70 -8.74 5.92
C GLU A 194 15.72 -8.05 6.82
N SER A 195 16.62 -7.23 6.25
CA SER A 195 17.58 -6.45 7.01
C SER A 195 16.92 -5.42 7.93
N LEU A 196 15.87 -4.73 7.47
CA LEU A 196 15.11 -3.78 8.30
C LEU A 196 14.38 -4.47 9.45
N VAL A 197 13.79 -5.65 9.21
CA VAL A 197 13.14 -6.44 10.26
C VAL A 197 14.16 -6.87 11.31
N GLU A 198 15.30 -7.41 10.89
CA GLU A 198 16.38 -7.82 11.79
C GLU A 198 16.90 -6.65 12.64
N GLN A 199 17.13 -5.48 12.02
CA GLN A 199 17.53 -4.27 12.74
C GLN A 199 16.47 -3.79 13.73
N THR A 200 15.19 -3.89 13.38
CA THR A 200 14.08 -3.50 14.25
C THR A 200 13.95 -4.47 15.43
N GLU A 201 14.06 -5.77 15.20
CA GLU A 201 14.07 -6.79 16.25
C GLU A 201 15.22 -6.55 17.23
N ILE A 202 16.45 -6.34 16.72
CA ILE A 202 17.61 -6.02 17.57
C ILE A 202 17.37 -4.75 18.39
N SER A 203 16.81 -3.69 17.79
CA SER A 203 16.50 -2.46 18.50
C SER A 203 15.50 -2.68 19.64
N LEU A 204 14.45 -3.47 19.41
CA LEU A 204 13.45 -3.78 20.44
C LEU A 204 14.07 -4.61 21.57
N PHE A 205 14.92 -5.60 21.25
CA PHE A 205 15.65 -6.37 22.26
C PHE A 205 16.56 -5.49 23.12
N LEU A 206 17.21 -4.48 22.54
CA LEU A 206 18.08 -3.56 23.28
C LEU A 206 17.26 -2.63 24.18
N ASP A 207 16.14 -2.09 23.70
CA ASP A 207 15.23 -1.25 24.49
C ASP A 207 14.70 -2.02 25.72
N ASP A 208 14.32 -3.29 25.54
CA ASP A 208 13.87 -4.16 26.64
C ASP A 208 14.96 -4.39 27.69
N ILE A 209 16.22 -4.58 27.28
CA ILE A 209 17.37 -4.77 28.19
C ILE A 209 17.66 -3.48 28.98
N GLU A 210 17.61 -2.32 28.33
CA GLU A 210 17.80 -1.02 29.00
C GLU A 210 16.69 -0.77 30.04
N GLN A 211 15.45 -1.13 29.73
CA GLN A 211 14.34 -1.01 30.65
C GLN A 211 14.50 -1.93 31.88
N ILE A 212 14.90 -3.19 31.69
CA ILE A 212 15.20 -4.12 32.79
C ILE A 212 16.33 -3.59 33.67
N ASN A 213 17.39 -3.05 33.09
CA ASN A 213 18.51 -2.50 33.85
C ASN A 213 18.13 -1.22 34.62
N SER A 214 17.17 -0.44 34.11
CA SER A 214 16.65 0.75 34.79
C SER A 214 15.72 0.44 35.96
N ASP A 215 15.05 -0.72 35.96
CA ASP A 215 14.16 -1.16 37.04
C ASP A 215 14.91 -1.87 38.19
N VAL A 216 16.18 -2.25 37.98
CA VAL A 216 17.02 -2.98 38.94
C VAL A 216 17.92 -2.05 39.78
N VAL A 217 17.98 -0.76 39.45
CA VAL A 217 18.74 0.29 40.16
C VAL A 217 17.81 1.20 40.95
#